data_AF-A0A085W3L8-F1
#
_entry.id   AF-A0A085W3L8-F1
#
_cell.length_a   1.000
_cell.length_b   1.000
_cell.length_c   1.000
_cell.angle_alpha   90.00
_cell.angle_beta   90.00
_cell.angle_gamma   90.00
#
_symmetry.space_group_name_H-M   'P 1'
#
loop_
_entity.id
_entity.type
_entity.pdbx_description
1 polymer ?
#
loop_
_entity_poly.entity_id
_entity_poly.type
_entity_poly.pdbx_seq_one_letter_code
_entity_poly.pdbx_strand_id
1 'polypeptide(L)'
;MSLRRASLSIVLVAVSLLSACALRPHYRDMVQPEGASKAADGQVLTMRVVNPATGQPIEGAKVIAGGGRTRLATTSDAQGRISVPVAKALLDENPLVEVVLPKGVQSYQFQVELPAESPPPAAPVAPAAPEENTGSTGSLAPSSPSAPDTPAVPPAPEAPASPNPGK
;
A
#
# COMPACT_ATOMS: atom_id res chain seq x y z
N MET A 1 -3.60 -27.79 -51.74
CA MET A 1 -3.90 -26.90 -50.60
C MET A 1 -4.39 -25.56 -51.15
N SER A 2 -5.52 -25.04 -50.67
CA SER A 2 -6.16 -23.83 -51.23
C SER A 2 -5.37 -22.57 -50.87
N LEU A 3 -5.11 -21.70 -51.86
CA LEU A 3 -4.47 -20.39 -51.68
C LEU A 3 -5.17 -19.54 -50.59
N ARG A 4 -6.48 -19.73 -50.41
CA ARG A 4 -7.27 -19.03 -49.37
C ARG A 4 -6.92 -19.47 -47.95
N ARG A 5 -6.50 -20.72 -47.74
CA ARG A 5 -6.09 -21.21 -46.41
C ARG A 5 -4.69 -20.71 -46.06
N ALA A 6 -3.78 -20.66 -47.05
CA ALA A 6 -2.44 -20.13 -46.84
C ALA A 6 -2.45 -18.62 -46.51
N SER A 7 -3.28 -17.82 -47.19
CA SER A 7 -3.42 -16.39 -46.90
C SER A 7 -3.99 -16.13 -45.49
N LEU A 8 -4.97 -16.91 -45.05
CA LEU A 8 -5.59 -16.74 -43.73
C LEU A 8 -4.60 -17.06 -42.59
N SER A 9 -3.80 -18.11 -42.74
CA SER A 9 -2.74 -18.44 -41.77
C SER A 9 -1.66 -17.37 -41.68
N ILE A 10 -1.23 -16.80 -42.81
CA ILE A 10 -0.22 -15.73 -42.82
C ILE A 10 -0.76 -14.48 -42.13
N VAL A 11 -2.01 -14.10 -42.39
CA VAL A 11 -2.64 -12.95 -41.71
C VAL A 11 -2.74 -13.19 -40.21
N LEU A 12 -3.15 -14.40 -39.80
CA LEU A 12 -3.32 -14.73 -38.37
C LEU A 12 -1.97 -14.74 -37.62
N VAL A 13 -0.90 -15.22 -38.27
CA VAL A 13 0.47 -15.17 -37.73
C VAL A 13 1.04 -13.74 -37.74
N ALA A 14 0.77 -12.94 -38.77
CA ALA A 14 1.20 -11.55 -38.81
C ALA A 14 0.52 -10.73 -37.71
N VAL A 15 -0.78 -10.89 -37.52
CA VAL A 15 -1.54 -10.19 -36.46
C VAL A 15 -1.05 -10.60 -35.07
N SER A 16 -0.71 -11.88 -34.84
CA SER A 16 -0.17 -12.32 -33.54
C SER A 16 1.25 -11.80 -33.28
N LEU A 17 2.12 -11.76 -34.30
CA LEU A 17 3.47 -11.21 -34.19
C LEU A 17 3.47 -9.68 -33.97
N LEU A 18 2.57 -8.94 -34.62
CA LEU A 18 2.44 -7.49 -34.39
C LEU A 18 1.92 -7.18 -32.97
N SER A 19 1.05 -8.02 -32.42
CA SER A 19 0.53 -7.85 -31.05
C SER A 19 1.61 -8.05 -29.97
N ALA A 20 2.65 -8.85 -30.22
CA ALA A 20 3.68 -9.13 -29.23
C ALA A 20 4.68 -7.98 -29.03
N CYS A 21 4.90 -7.13 -30.04
CA CYS A 21 5.84 -6.00 -29.97
C CYS A 21 5.24 -4.73 -29.34
N ALA A 22 3.92 -4.67 -29.13
CA ALA A 22 3.22 -3.53 -28.53
C ALA A 22 3.07 -3.64 -27.00
N LEU A 23 3.54 -4.72 -26.37
CA LEU A 23 3.19 -5.06 -24.99
C LEU A 23 4.10 -4.44 -23.91
N ARG A 24 4.80 -3.35 -24.21
CA ARG A 24 5.46 -2.57 -23.15
C ARG A 24 4.45 -1.54 -22.62
N PRO A 25 4.05 -1.62 -21.35
CA PRO A 25 3.11 -0.66 -20.79
C PRO A 25 3.74 0.73 -20.81
N HIS A 26 2.94 1.74 -21.14
CA HIS A 26 3.33 3.12 -20.92
C HIS A 26 3.04 3.52 -19.47
N TYR A 27 3.66 4.61 -19.04
CA TYR A 27 3.47 5.11 -17.68
C TYR A 27 1.99 5.37 -17.35
N ARG A 28 1.20 5.90 -18.30
CA ARG A 28 -0.24 6.11 -18.11
C ARG A 28 -0.99 4.81 -17.85
N ASP A 29 -0.65 3.72 -18.54
CA ASP A 29 -1.31 2.43 -18.37
C ASP A 29 -1.05 1.83 -16.99
N MET A 30 0.07 2.21 -16.36
CA MET A 30 0.46 1.80 -15.02
C MET A 30 -0.31 2.55 -13.92
N VAL A 31 -0.43 3.88 -14.04
CA VAL A 31 -1.06 4.72 -12.99
C VAL A 31 -2.54 5.04 -13.22
N GLN A 32 -3.02 4.85 -14.44
CA GLN A 32 -4.41 5.04 -14.87
C GLN A 32 -4.85 3.87 -15.79
N PRO A 33 -4.91 2.63 -15.28
CA PRO A 33 -5.38 1.50 -16.07
C PRO A 33 -6.83 1.72 -16.50
N GLU A 34 -7.20 1.22 -17.69
CA GLU A 34 -8.56 1.39 -18.22
C GLU A 34 -9.60 0.86 -17.23
N GLY A 35 -10.60 1.71 -16.92
CA GLY A 35 -11.65 1.40 -15.96
C GLY A 35 -11.34 1.75 -14.50
N ALA A 36 -10.12 2.22 -14.17
CA ALA A 36 -9.80 2.73 -12.84
C ALA A 36 -10.06 4.24 -12.70
N SER A 37 -10.36 4.66 -11.48
CA SER A 37 -10.47 6.08 -11.13
C SER A 37 -9.16 6.81 -11.39
N LYS A 38 -9.24 8.00 -12.02
CA LYS A 38 -8.06 8.80 -12.34
C LYS A 38 -7.33 9.21 -11.07
N ALA A 39 -6.09 8.76 -10.94
CA ALA A 39 -5.25 9.17 -9.82
C ALA A 39 -4.91 10.67 -9.89
N ALA A 40 -4.87 11.33 -8.73
CA ALA A 40 -4.59 12.76 -8.64
C ALA A 40 -3.10 13.04 -8.92
N ASP A 41 -2.79 14.20 -9.50
CA ASP A 41 -1.41 14.65 -9.66
C ASP A 41 -0.75 14.84 -8.27
N GLY A 42 0.47 14.36 -8.11
CA GLY A 42 1.19 14.32 -6.83
C GLY A 42 0.79 13.17 -5.90
N GLN A 43 -0.22 12.36 -6.25
CA GLN A 43 -0.57 11.16 -5.49
C GLN A 43 0.53 10.08 -5.65
N VAL A 44 0.79 9.29 -4.60
CA VAL A 44 1.65 8.11 -4.71
C VAL A 44 0.77 6.87 -4.72
N LEU A 45 0.85 6.06 -5.78
CA LEU A 45 0.21 4.75 -5.83
C LEU A 45 1.17 3.68 -5.32
N THR A 46 0.66 2.84 -4.44
CA THR A 46 1.32 1.58 -4.10
C THR A 46 0.85 0.52 -5.06
N MET A 47 1.79 -0.10 -5.76
CA MET A 47 1.51 -1.20 -6.69
C MET A 47 2.35 -2.40 -6.31
N ARG A 48 1.89 -3.59 -6.67
CA ARG A 48 2.59 -4.84 -6.43
C ARG A 48 3.01 -5.48 -7.75
N VAL A 49 4.26 -5.89 -7.82
CA VAL A 49 4.84 -6.66 -8.92
C VAL A 49 4.74 -8.13 -8.54
N VAL A 50 3.98 -8.89 -9.32
CA VAL A 50 3.72 -10.31 -9.03
C VAL A 50 4.01 -11.19 -10.22
N ASN A 51 4.31 -12.46 -9.98
CA ASN A 51 4.35 -13.47 -11.02
C ASN A 51 2.91 -13.80 -11.44
N PRO A 52 2.54 -13.66 -12.73
CA PRO A 52 1.17 -13.88 -13.18
C PRO A 52 0.69 -15.33 -13.05
N ALA A 53 1.61 -16.31 -13.04
CA ALA A 53 1.26 -17.71 -12.92
C ALA A 53 0.99 -18.16 -11.47
N THR A 54 1.73 -17.61 -10.52
CA THR A 54 1.66 -18.05 -9.10
C THR A 54 1.01 -17.02 -8.18
N GLY A 55 0.82 -15.78 -8.64
CA GLY A 55 0.38 -14.66 -7.81
C GLY A 55 1.40 -14.23 -6.74
N GLN A 56 2.60 -14.83 -6.73
CA GLN A 56 3.62 -14.52 -5.72
C GLN A 56 4.27 -13.16 -6.00
N PRO A 57 4.63 -12.40 -4.94
CA PRO A 57 5.36 -11.15 -5.10
C PRO A 57 6.75 -11.39 -5.69
N ILE A 58 7.20 -10.45 -6.51
CA ILE A 58 8.56 -10.44 -7.06
C ILE A 58 9.35 -9.37 -6.33
N GLU A 59 10.30 -9.79 -5.50
CA GLU A 59 11.26 -8.90 -4.84
C GLU A 59 12.40 -8.49 -5.79
N GLY A 60 12.87 -7.25 -5.70
CA GLY A 60 14.05 -6.78 -6.43
C GLY A 60 13.81 -6.49 -7.92
N ALA A 61 12.56 -6.46 -8.39
CA ALA A 61 12.23 -6.00 -9.73
C ALA A 61 12.40 -4.49 -9.82
N LYS A 62 13.22 -4.03 -10.76
CA LYS A 62 13.48 -2.59 -10.95
C LYS A 62 12.56 -2.05 -12.04
N VAL A 63 11.75 -1.07 -11.70
CA VAL A 63 10.82 -0.40 -12.61
C VAL A 63 11.36 0.98 -12.95
N ILE A 64 11.49 1.26 -14.25
CA ILE A 64 12.09 2.47 -14.79
C ILE A 64 11.13 3.07 -15.81
N ALA A 65 10.90 4.38 -15.76
CA ALA A 65 10.16 5.10 -16.80
C ALA A 65 10.80 6.47 -17.05
N GLY A 66 10.83 6.91 -18.31
CA GLY A 66 11.35 8.24 -18.70
C GLY A 66 12.71 8.19 -19.39
N GLY A 67 12.90 9.08 -20.37
CA GLY A 67 14.12 9.17 -21.18
C GLY A 67 15.02 10.37 -20.87
N GLY A 68 14.48 11.41 -20.23
CA GLY A 68 15.13 12.71 -20.08
C GLY A 68 15.28 13.22 -18.64
N ARG A 69 14.87 14.47 -18.39
CA ARG A 69 14.95 15.13 -17.06
C ARG A 69 13.98 14.55 -16.05
N THR A 70 12.87 14.02 -16.52
CA THR A 70 11.85 13.36 -15.70
C THR A 70 12.07 11.87 -15.80
N ARG A 71 12.42 11.23 -14.68
CA ARG A 71 12.58 9.78 -14.58
C ARG A 71 11.91 9.25 -13.33
N LEU A 72 11.32 8.08 -13.48
CA LEU A 72 10.94 7.19 -12.40
C LEU A 72 11.96 6.04 -12.37
N ALA A 73 12.47 5.73 -11.18
CA ALA A 73 13.20 4.50 -10.93
C ALA A 73 12.86 4.03 -9.51
N THR A 74 12.26 2.85 -9.42
CA THR A 74 11.87 2.23 -8.14
C THR A 74 12.16 0.75 -8.19
N THR A 75 12.34 0.12 -7.03
CA THR A 75 12.63 -1.31 -6.92
C THR A 75 11.61 -1.93 -5.98
N SER A 76 11.10 -3.12 -6.33
CA SER A 76 10.13 -3.82 -5.50
C SER A 76 10.75 -4.37 -4.23
N ASP A 77 10.02 -4.22 -3.11
CA ASP A 77 10.41 -4.76 -1.80
C ASP A 77 10.13 -6.28 -1.68
N ALA A 78 10.34 -6.84 -0.49
CA ALA A 78 10.09 -8.26 -0.20
C ALA A 78 8.62 -8.69 -0.42
N GLN A 79 7.68 -7.74 -0.34
CA GLN A 79 6.27 -7.95 -0.62
C GLN A 79 5.93 -7.67 -2.10
N GLY A 80 6.94 -7.38 -2.93
CA GLY A 80 6.79 -7.03 -4.32
C GLY A 80 6.24 -5.63 -4.54
N ARG A 81 6.17 -4.78 -3.51
CA ARG A 81 5.53 -3.46 -3.59
C ARG A 81 6.49 -2.41 -4.13
N ILE A 82 5.94 -1.50 -4.91
CA ILE A 82 6.60 -0.32 -5.44
C ILE A 82 5.73 0.90 -5.17
N SER A 83 6.37 2.02 -4.86
CA SER A 83 5.72 3.33 -4.78
C SER A 83 5.92 4.08 -6.08
N VAL A 84 4.82 4.46 -6.72
CA VAL A 84 4.80 5.13 -8.02
C VAL A 84 4.14 6.50 -7.85
N PRO A 85 4.91 7.60 -7.87
CA PRO A 85 4.33 8.93 -7.86
C PRO A 85 3.61 9.16 -9.17
N VAL A 86 2.40 9.72 -9.13
CA VAL A 86 1.67 10.29 -10.26
C VAL A 86 2.24 11.67 -10.50
N ALA A 87 3.07 11.80 -11.52
CA ALA A 87 3.68 13.07 -11.86
C ALA A 87 3.15 13.53 -13.22
N LYS A 88 2.58 14.73 -13.28
CA LYS A 88 2.12 15.35 -14.53
C LYS A 88 3.16 15.29 -15.65
N ALA A 89 4.43 15.56 -15.36
CA ALA A 89 5.48 15.49 -16.36
C ALA A 89 5.66 14.09 -16.98
N LEU A 90 5.49 13.01 -16.20
CA LEU A 90 5.52 11.63 -16.70
C LEU A 90 4.23 11.25 -17.43
N LEU A 91 3.09 11.83 -17.04
CA LEU A 91 1.82 11.65 -17.76
C LEU A 91 1.84 12.35 -19.13
N ASP A 92 2.43 13.54 -19.20
CA ASP A 92 2.53 14.32 -20.43
C ASP A 92 3.53 13.70 -21.42
N GLU A 93 4.69 13.21 -20.95
CA GLU A 93 5.68 12.49 -21.78
C GLU A 93 5.21 11.06 -22.12
N ASN A 94 4.42 10.45 -21.23
CA ASN A 94 3.94 9.07 -21.29
C ASN A 94 5.01 8.05 -21.75
N PRO A 95 6.19 8.01 -21.09
CA PRO A 95 7.27 7.15 -21.53
C PRO A 95 6.93 5.67 -21.37
N LEU A 96 7.67 4.82 -22.10
CA LEU A 96 7.62 3.38 -21.88
C LEU A 96 8.14 3.03 -20.49
N VAL A 97 7.48 2.07 -19.86
CA VAL A 97 7.94 1.46 -18.61
C VAL A 97 8.81 0.26 -18.93
N GLU A 98 10.02 0.26 -18.40
CA GLU A 98 10.95 -0.85 -18.43
C GLU A 98 10.97 -1.53 -17.07
N VAL A 99 10.83 -2.85 -17.07
CA VAL A 99 10.93 -3.67 -15.85
C VAL A 99 12.11 -4.62 -16.00
N VAL A 100 13.12 -4.42 -15.17
CA VAL A 100 14.28 -5.30 -15.08
C VAL A 100 13.99 -6.32 -13.99
N LEU A 101 13.76 -7.57 -14.41
CA LEU A 101 13.43 -8.66 -13.51
C LEU A 101 14.69 -9.25 -12.85
N PRO A 102 14.58 -9.74 -11.61
CA PRO A 102 15.65 -10.50 -10.98
C PRO A 102 15.85 -11.84 -11.70
N LYS A 103 17.02 -12.46 -11.47
CA LYS A 103 17.37 -13.75 -12.07
C LYS A 103 16.33 -14.82 -11.72
N GLY A 104 15.93 -15.62 -12.70
CA GLY A 104 14.97 -16.72 -12.52
C GLY A 104 13.50 -16.32 -12.68
N VAL A 105 13.18 -15.03 -12.83
CA VAL A 105 11.83 -14.55 -13.10
C VAL A 105 11.71 -14.19 -14.59
N GLN A 106 10.67 -14.71 -15.25
CA GLN A 106 10.48 -14.54 -16.71
C GLN A 106 9.27 -13.69 -17.07
N SER A 107 8.31 -13.56 -16.17
CA SER A 107 7.07 -12.83 -16.38
C SER A 107 6.68 -12.07 -15.13
N TYR A 108 5.96 -10.98 -15.33
CA TYR A 108 5.45 -10.14 -14.25
C TYR A 108 4.08 -9.56 -14.63
N GLN A 109 3.36 -9.12 -13.61
CA GLN A 109 2.15 -8.34 -13.75
C GLN A 109 2.12 -7.30 -12.64
N PHE A 110 1.60 -6.12 -12.96
CA PHE A 110 1.30 -5.09 -11.97
C PHE A 110 -0.10 -5.29 -11.40
N GLN A 111 -0.22 -5.22 -10.07
CA GLN A 111 -1.50 -5.18 -9.36
C GLN A 111 -1.56 -3.88 -8.55
N VAL A 112 -2.64 -3.12 -8.71
CA VAL A 112 -2.87 -1.92 -7.88
C VAL A 112 -3.29 -2.40 -6.50
N GLU A 113 -2.52 -2.01 -5.48
CA GLU A 113 -2.90 -2.29 -4.11
C GLU A 113 -3.70 -1.08 -3.61
N LEU A 114 -5.03 -1.19 -3.66
CA LEU A 114 -5.87 -0.24 -2.95
C LEU A 114 -5.55 -0.38 -1.46
N PRO A 115 -5.37 0.73 -0.71
CA PRO A 115 -5.21 0.65 0.72
C PRO A 115 -6.36 -0.20 1.27
N ALA A 116 -6.03 -1.31 1.93
CA ALA A 116 -7.05 -2.11 2.58
C ALA A 116 -7.83 -1.16 3.49
N GLU A 117 -9.11 -0.99 3.19
CA GLU A 117 -10.03 -0.32 4.09
C GLU A 117 -9.84 -0.99 5.44
N SER A 118 -9.32 -0.23 6.40
CA SER A 118 -9.11 -0.75 7.74
C SER A 118 -10.43 -1.35 8.18
N PRO A 119 -10.47 -2.60 8.69
CA PRO A 119 -11.71 -3.14 9.21
C PRO A 119 -12.26 -2.09 10.20
N PRO A 120 -13.55 -1.72 10.09
CA PRO A 120 -14.11 -0.72 10.97
C PRO A 120 -13.76 -1.12 12.41
N PRO A 121 -13.31 -0.16 13.25
CA PRO A 121 -12.98 -0.46 14.63
C PRO A 121 -14.16 -1.25 15.20
N ALA A 122 -13.88 -2.46 15.69
CA ALA A 122 -14.89 -3.29 16.32
C ALA A 122 -15.66 -2.39 17.28
N ALA A 123 -16.96 -2.21 17.00
CA ALA A 123 -17.81 -1.40 17.85
C ALA A 123 -17.58 -1.85 19.30
N PRO A 124 -17.33 -0.92 20.24
CA PRO A 124 -17.16 -1.31 21.63
C PRO A 124 -18.40 -2.07 22.03
N VAL A 125 -18.23 -3.35 22.39
CA VAL A 125 -19.27 -4.10 23.07
C VAL A 125 -19.60 -3.29 24.32
N ALA A 126 -20.75 -2.62 24.29
CA ALA A 126 -21.29 -1.95 25.45
C ALA A 126 -21.36 -3.01 26.57
N PRO A 127 -20.83 -2.75 27.78
CA PRO A 127 -21.07 -3.62 28.91
C PRO A 127 -22.57 -3.79 29.06
N ALA A 128 -23.05 -5.03 29.00
CA ALA A 128 -24.42 -5.36 29.35
C ALA A 128 -24.67 -4.79 30.75
N ALA A 129 -25.57 -3.80 30.83
CA ALA A 129 -26.09 -3.33 32.09
C ALA A 129 -26.84 -4.47 32.79
N PRO A 130 -26.88 -4.46 34.14
CA PRO A 130 -27.09 -5.65 34.96
C PRO A 130 -28.56 -6.08 34.96
N GLU A 131 -28.81 -7.39 34.86
CA GLU A 131 -30.11 -7.95 35.22
C GLU A 131 -30.29 -7.88 36.75
N GLU A 132 -31.29 -7.11 37.14
CA GLU A 132 -31.76 -6.87 38.49
C GLU A 132 -32.85 -7.89 38.86
N ASN A 133 -32.63 -8.70 39.92
CA ASN A 133 -33.63 -9.26 40.87
C ASN A 133 -32.98 -10.40 41.68
N THR A 134 -33.05 -10.51 43.01
CA THR A 134 -34.17 -10.34 43.95
C THR A 134 -33.58 -10.16 45.38
N GLY A 135 -34.29 -9.42 46.23
CA GLY A 135 -33.76 -8.88 47.49
C GLY A 135 -33.58 -9.85 48.67
N SER A 136 -32.84 -9.39 49.67
CA SER A 136 -32.97 -9.85 51.04
C SER A 136 -32.63 -8.70 52.00
N THR A 137 -33.63 -8.30 52.76
CA THR A 137 -33.59 -7.33 53.86
C THR A 137 -32.74 -7.84 55.02
N GLY A 138 -31.89 -6.96 55.56
CA GLY A 138 -31.64 -6.89 56.99
C GLY A 138 -30.19 -7.03 57.44
N SER A 139 -29.72 -5.96 58.11
CA SER A 139 -29.13 -6.01 59.46
C SER A 139 -27.66 -5.57 59.61
N LEU A 140 -27.54 -4.37 60.21
CA LEU A 140 -26.54 -3.88 61.18
C LEU A 140 -25.20 -3.28 60.67
N ALA A 141 -25.19 -1.94 60.68
CA ALA A 141 -24.06 -1.06 61.04
C ALA A 141 -23.53 -1.38 62.47
N PRO A 142 -22.43 -0.81 63.02
CA PRO A 142 -21.63 0.37 62.58
C PRO A 142 -20.09 0.07 62.55
N SER A 143 -19.19 0.91 62.03
CA SER A 143 -18.68 2.13 62.71
C SER A 143 -17.64 2.84 61.83
N SER A 144 -17.78 4.16 61.70
CA SER A 144 -16.69 5.13 61.53
C SER A 144 -16.52 5.83 62.89
N PRO A 145 -15.34 6.31 63.32
CA PRO A 145 -14.67 7.49 62.74
C PRO A 145 -13.12 7.35 62.75
N SER A 146 -12.26 8.14 62.09
CA SER A 146 -12.12 9.58 62.05
C SER A 146 -11.11 9.97 60.94
N ALA A 147 -11.27 11.13 60.33
CA ALA A 147 -10.15 11.94 59.78
C ALA A 147 -9.72 12.97 60.86
N PRO A 148 -8.70 13.85 60.71
CA PRO A 148 -7.72 14.05 59.63
C PRO A 148 -6.27 14.25 60.13
N ASP A 149 -5.26 14.19 59.25
CA ASP A 149 -4.08 15.08 59.32
C ASP A 149 -3.31 15.06 57.99
N THR A 150 -3.15 16.26 57.41
CA THR A 150 -2.17 16.65 56.36
C THR A 150 -1.19 17.58 57.10
N PRO A 151 0.13 17.76 56.80
CA PRO A 151 0.85 17.67 55.51
C PRO A 151 2.29 17.06 55.55
N ALA A 152 2.81 16.62 54.39
CA ALA A 152 4.22 16.86 54.00
C ALA A 152 4.45 16.64 52.49
N VAL A 153 4.81 17.72 51.79
CA VAL A 153 5.55 17.80 50.51
C VAL A 153 6.78 18.67 50.87
N PRO A 154 8.05 18.50 50.40
CA PRO A 154 8.58 18.20 49.03
C PRO A 154 9.86 17.29 49.05
N PRO A 155 10.73 17.17 48.00
CA PRO A 155 10.73 17.73 46.64
C PRO A 155 10.88 16.71 45.49
N ALA A 156 10.66 17.22 44.29
CA ALA A 156 11.00 16.59 43.02
C ALA A 156 12.52 16.54 42.79
N PRO A 157 13.06 15.47 42.17
CA PRO A 157 14.37 15.52 41.53
C PRO A 157 14.28 16.16 40.14
N GLU A 158 15.16 17.14 39.92
CA GLU A 158 15.36 17.91 38.70
C GLU A 158 15.60 17.08 37.44
N ALA A 159 15.14 17.64 36.32
CA ALA A 159 15.49 17.23 34.98
C ALA A 159 17.01 17.39 34.72
N PRO A 160 17.66 16.47 33.99
CA PRO A 160 19.03 16.69 33.54
C PRO A 160 19.07 17.82 32.50
N ALA A 161 19.89 18.83 32.82
CA ALA A 161 20.23 19.93 31.93
C ALA A 161 20.90 19.41 30.63
N SER A 162 20.45 19.94 29.50
CA SER A 162 21.16 19.82 28.23
C SER A 162 22.50 20.58 28.27
N PRO A 163 23.59 20.04 27.69
CA PRO A 163 24.83 20.78 27.56
C PRO A 163 24.73 21.88 26.48
N ASN A 164 25.17 23.07 26.83
CA ASN A 164 25.29 24.25 25.97
C ASN A 164 26.39 24.05 24.89
N PRO A 165 26.18 24.43 23.62
CA PRO A 165 27.23 24.42 22.61
C PRO A 165 28.10 25.67 22.73
N GLY A 166 29.38 25.49 23.07
CA GLY A 166 30.39 26.54 23.03
C GLY A 166 31.42 26.28 21.95
N LYS A 167 31.26 26.94 20.79
CA LYS A 167 32.31 27.71 20.08
C LYS A 167 31.75 28.36 18.83
#